data_AF-A0A1I4HBK0-F1
#
_entry.id   AF-A0A1I4HBK0-F1
#
_cell.length_a   1.000
_cell.length_b   1.000
_cell.length_c   1.000
_cell.angle_alpha   90.00
_cell.angle_beta   90.00
_cell.angle_gamma   90.00
#
_symmetry.space_group_name_H-M   'P 1'
#
loop_
_entity.id
_entity.type
_entity.pdbx_description
1 polymer ?
#
loop_
_entity_poly.entity_id
_entity_poly.type
_entity_poly.pdbx_seq_one_letter_code
_entity_poly.pdbx_strand_id
1 'polypeptide(L)'
;MTPGTDMAADRDGGGRRPADTGDTGGPAARAARRADESARAAREERRESEKERADRRWTELLQEVRVAQMGIQILLGFLLSVAFTERFTDLGPMDRNIYVVTVVLGSAATGTLIAPVALHRFVTGHRMKPQTVEWAARLTITGLVLLLCTVTCALLLILRVVLDNGMAWWIVGALFMWFVGAWFLLPAWARRVGPRQKEREGLEQRS
;
A
#
# COMPACT_ATOMS: atom_id res chain seq x y z
N MET A 1 -5.17 -50.92 -65.59
CA MET A 1 -6.08 -49.96 -66.27
C MET A 1 -5.79 -48.58 -65.72
N THR A 2 -5.06 -47.67 -66.36
CA THR A 2 -5.20 -47.03 -67.70
C THR A 2 -6.34 -46.01 -67.78
N PRO A 3 -6.21 -44.90 -68.54
CA PRO A 3 -4.99 -44.19 -68.98
C PRO A 3 -5.09 -42.67 -68.64
N GLY A 4 -4.19 -41.77 -69.07
CA GLY A 4 -4.15 -41.17 -70.41
C GLY A 4 -5.02 -39.90 -70.47
N THR A 5 -4.45 -38.69 -70.38
CA THR A 5 -3.81 -37.87 -71.45
C THR A 5 -4.79 -36.93 -72.16
N ASP A 6 -4.25 -35.79 -72.61
CA ASP A 6 -4.80 -34.80 -73.55
C ASP A 6 -5.95 -33.87 -73.06
N MET A 7 -6.11 -32.64 -73.59
CA MET A 7 -5.19 -31.70 -74.28
C MET A 7 -5.94 -30.35 -74.47
N ALA A 8 -5.21 -29.21 -74.49
CA ALA A 8 -5.73 -27.86 -74.83
C ALA A 8 -6.82 -27.34 -73.85
N ALA A 9 -7.23 -26.07 -73.79
CA ALA A 9 -6.90 -24.78 -74.43
C ALA A 9 -7.44 -23.67 -73.47
N ASP A 10 -7.25 -22.35 -73.59
CA ASP A 10 -6.36 -21.43 -74.33
C ASP A 10 -6.60 -20.03 -73.66
N ARG A 11 -5.71 -19.04 -73.83
CA ARG A 11 -5.88 -17.61 -73.44
C ARG A 11 -5.78 -17.30 -71.94
N ASP A 12 -4.85 -16.44 -71.52
CA ASP A 12 -4.83 -14.97 -71.68
C ASP A 12 -5.89 -14.27 -70.82
N GLY A 13 -5.46 -13.24 -70.10
CA GLY A 13 -6.17 -12.68 -68.96
C GLY A 13 -5.22 -12.16 -67.89
N GLY A 14 -4.63 -11.00 -68.15
CA GLY A 14 -3.69 -10.33 -67.25
C GLY A 14 -4.29 -9.97 -65.89
N GLY A 15 -4.27 -10.93 -64.95
CA GLY A 15 -4.56 -10.71 -63.54
C GLY A 15 -3.49 -9.81 -62.92
N ARG A 16 -3.75 -8.50 -62.92
CA ARG A 16 -2.90 -7.49 -62.29
C ARG A 16 -2.59 -7.96 -60.86
N ARG A 17 -1.32 -8.23 -60.56
CA ARG A 17 -0.84 -8.23 -59.18
C ARG A 17 -1.34 -6.94 -58.55
N PRO A 18 -2.04 -6.95 -57.40
CA PRO A 18 -2.17 -5.73 -56.63
C PRO A 18 -0.73 -5.27 -56.40
N ALA A 19 -0.41 -4.07 -56.88
CA ALA A 19 0.87 -3.47 -56.56
C ALA A 19 0.96 -3.48 -55.04
N ASP A 20 2.04 -4.07 -54.52
CA ASP A 20 2.45 -3.82 -53.16
C ASP A 20 2.52 -2.30 -53.03
N THR A 21 1.51 -1.71 -52.38
CA THR A 21 1.47 -0.30 -52.07
C THR A 21 2.43 -0.11 -50.93
N GLY A 22 3.72 -0.22 -51.28
CA GLY A 22 4.83 -0.02 -50.38
C GLY A 22 4.70 1.37 -49.82
N ASP A 23 4.26 1.42 -48.57
CA ASP A 23 4.84 2.24 -47.51
C ASP A 23 5.42 3.58 -48.01
N THR A 24 4.57 4.35 -48.70
CA THR A 24 4.88 5.68 -49.27
C THR A 24 4.95 6.76 -48.19
N GLY A 25 5.07 6.34 -46.93
CA GLY A 25 5.64 7.13 -45.86
C GLY A 25 7.14 7.31 -46.11
N GLY A 26 7.50 8.32 -46.91
CA GLY A 26 8.88 8.82 -46.98
C GLY A 26 9.42 9.17 -45.58
N PRO A 27 10.75 9.31 -45.39
CA PRO A 27 11.36 9.42 -44.06
C PRO A 27 10.70 10.45 -43.12
N ALA A 28 10.28 11.60 -43.67
CA ALA A 28 9.55 12.64 -42.95
C ALA A 28 8.16 12.20 -42.43
N ALA A 29 7.40 11.40 -43.19
CA ALA A 29 6.09 10.91 -42.80
C ALA A 29 6.17 9.85 -41.69
N ARG A 30 7.23 9.01 -41.68
CA ARG A 30 7.52 8.10 -40.56
C ARG A 30 7.94 8.86 -39.31
N ALA A 31 8.75 9.91 -39.45
CA ALA A 31 9.12 10.79 -38.35
C ALA A 31 7.89 11.50 -37.75
N ALA A 32 6.99 12.00 -38.59
CA ALA A 32 5.73 12.61 -38.15
C ALA A 32 4.80 11.61 -37.42
N ARG A 33 4.67 10.36 -37.92
CA ARG A 33 3.94 9.29 -37.21
C ARG A 33 4.55 8.98 -35.85
N ARG A 34 5.88 8.85 -35.76
CA ARG A 34 6.58 8.63 -34.49
C ARG A 34 6.41 9.81 -33.53
N ALA A 35 6.39 11.04 -34.04
CA ALA A 35 6.13 12.24 -33.23
C ALA A 35 4.68 12.28 -32.70
N ASP A 36 3.68 11.88 -33.50
CA ASP A 36 2.28 11.77 -33.04
C ASP A 36 2.08 10.57 -32.09
N GLU A 37 2.70 9.42 -32.34
CA GLU A 37 2.70 8.27 -31.42
C GLU A 37 3.36 8.60 -30.08
N SER A 38 4.51 9.28 -30.07
CA SER A 38 5.17 9.72 -28.84
C SER A 38 4.42 10.86 -28.14
N ALA A 39 3.76 11.76 -28.87
CA ALA A 39 2.88 12.77 -28.28
C ALA A 39 1.58 12.16 -27.71
N ARG A 40 1.05 11.09 -28.33
CA ARG A 40 -0.05 10.28 -27.80
C ARG A 40 0.41 9.52 -26.57
N ALA A 41 1.52 8.79 -26.64
CA ALA A 41 2.11 8.08 -25.51
C ALA A 41 2.41 9.03 -24.34
N ALA A 42 2.95 10.23 -24.56
CA ALA A 42 3.17 11.23 -23.51
C ALA A 42 1.86 11.86 -22.97
N ARG A 43 0.77 11.87 -23.76
CA ARG A 43 -0.57 12.25 -23.29
C ARG A 43 -1.27 11.10 -22.56
N GLU A 44 -0.95 9.86 -22.91
CA GLU A 44 -1.47 8.62 -22.35
C GLU A 44 -0.74 8.28 -21.04
N GLU A 45 0.56 8.57 -20.94
CA GLU A 45 1.38 8.58 -19.72
C GLU A 45 1.03 9.76 -18.79
N ARG A 46 0.48 10.87 -19.32
CA ARG A 46 -0.20 11.90 -18.50
C ARG A 46 -1.66 11.54 -18.16
N ARG A 47 -2.26 10.55 -18.83
CA ARG A 47 -3.64 10.08 -18.62
C ARG A 47 -3.74 8.73 -17.92
N GLU A 48 -2.63 8.03 -17.72
CA GLU A 48 -2.41 7.03 -16.67
C GLU A 48 -2.74 7.76 -15.38
N SER A 49 -4.00 7.60 -14.98
CA SER A 49 -4.66 8.74 -14.36
C SER A 49 -4.11 8.92 -12.96
N GLU A 50 -4.25 10.13 -12.40
CA GLU A 50 -3.85 10.39 -11.01
C GLU A 50 -4.46 9.35 -10.03
N LYS A 51 -5.59 8.73 -10.42
CA LYS A 51 -6.20 7.60 -9.72
C LYS A 51 -5.39 6.31 -9.80
N GLU A 52 -4.88 5.87 -10.95
CA GLU A 52 -4.04 4.66 -11.04
C GLU A 52 -2.73 4.82 -10.27
N ARG A 53 -2.14 6.02 -10.33
CA ARG A 53 -0.95 6.35 -9.53
C ARG A 53 -1.25 6.42 -8.04
N ALA A 54 -2.42 6.92 -7.65
CA ALA A 54 -2.88 6.88 -6.27
C ALA A 54 -3.18 5.46 -5.80
N ASP A 55 -3.76 4.60 -6.65
CA ASP A 55 -4.16 3.23 -6.31
C ASP A 55 -2.95 2.29 -6.16
N ARG A 56 -1.90 2.48 -6.98
CA ARG A 56 -0.61 1.79 -6.78
C ARG A 56 0.07 2.20 -5.48
N ARG A 57 0.22 3.51 -5.22
CA ARG A 57 0.75 4.01 -3.93
C ARG A 57 -0.09 3.57 -2.74
N TRP A 58 -1.41 3.52 -2.90
CA TRP A 58 -2.33 3.02 -1.89
C TRP A 58 -2.08 1.53 -1.60
N THR A 59 -1.87 0.73 -2.64
CA THR A 59 -1.56 -0.70 -2.52
C THR A 59 -0.20 -0.95 -1.85
N GLU A 60 0.82 -0.15 -2.19
CA GLU A 60 2.14 -0.14 -1.52
C GLU A 60 1.99 0.20 -0.02
N LEU A 61 1.30 1.29 0.32
CA LEU A 61 1.02 1.69 1.71
C LEU A 61 0.19 0.63 2.47
N LEU A 62 -0.78 -0.02 1.82
CA LEU A 62 -1.53 -1.12 2.42
C LEU A 62 -0.64 -2.35 2.68
N GLN A 63 0.38 -2.60 1.84
CA GLN A 63 1.34 -3.68 2.08
C GLN A 63 2.25 -3.35 3.27
N GLU A 64 2.74 -2.12 3.39
CA GLU A 64 3.51 -1.65 4.55
C GLU A 64 2.69 -1.73 5.85
N VAL A 65 1.44 -1.23 5.83
CA VAL A 65 0.51 -1.34 6.97
C VAL A 65 0.21 -2.80 7.32
N ARG A 66 0.14 -3.70 6.34
CA ARG A 66 -0.08 -5.13 6.58
C ARG A 66 1.07 -5.79 7.37
N VAL A 67 2.31 -5.31 7.24
CA VAL A 67 3.43 -5.80 8.07
C VAL A 67 3.16 -5.48 9.55
N ALA A 68 2.73 -4.25 9.88
CA ALA A 68 2.35 -3.88 11.24
C ALA A 68 1.07 -4.63 11.71
N GLN A 69 0.13 -4.88 10.80
CA GLN A 69 -1.10 -5.62 11.08
C GLN A 69 -0.85 -7.08 11.50
N MET A 70 0.16 -7.75 10.94
CA MET A 70 0.55 -9.10 11.40
C MET A 70 1.09 -9.06 12.84
N GLY A 71 1.88 -8.03 13.17
CA GLY A 71 2.42 -7.84 14.52
C GLY A 71 1.32 -7.68 15.59
N ILE A 72 0.27 -6.88 15.32
CA ILE A 72 -0.81 -6.71 16.29
C ILE A 72 -1.66 -7.97 16.46
N GLN A 73 -1.88 -8.76 15.40
CA GLN A 73 -2.63 -10.01 15.49
C GLN A 73 -1.92 -11.04 16.39
N ILE A 74 -0.61 -11.16 16.25
CA ILE A 74 0.22 -12.04 17.10
C ILE A 74 0.17 -11.54 18.56
N LEU A 75 0.34 -10.23 18.80
CA LEU A 75 0.26 -9.64 20.13
C LEU A 75 -1.10 -9.90 20.78
N LEU A 76 -2.20 -9.65 20.06
CA LEU A 76 -3.57 -9.85 20.56
C LEU A 76 -3.85 -11.33 20.87
N GLY A 77 -3.35 -12.26 20.05
CA GLY A 77 -3.44 -13.71 20.28
C GLY A 77 -2.65 -14.18 21.50
N PHE A 78 -1.47 -13.61 21.76
CA PHE A 78 -0.72 -13.85 23.00
C PHE A 78 -1.45 -13.29 24.22
N LEU A 79 -1.98 -12.06 24.14
CA LEU A 79 -2.78 -11.50 25.24
C LEU A 79 -3.98 -12.41 25.53
N LEU A 80 -4.78 -12.75 24.53
CA LEU A 80 -5.95 -13.61 24.71
C LEU A 80 -5.59 -14.97 25.33
N SER A 81 -4.47 -15.58 24.91
CA SER A 81 -3.96 -16.81 25.52
C SER A 81 -3.69 -16.66 27.03
N VAL A 82 -3.16 -15.52 27.48
CA VAL A 82 -2.86 -15.28 28.91
C VAL A 82 -4.12 -15.33 29.77
N ALA A 83 -5.28 -14.88 29.30
CA ALA A 83 -6.53 -14.94 30.08
C ALA A 83 -7.01 -16.36 30.41
N PHE A 84 -6.53 -17.38 29.69
CA PHE A 84 -6.84 -18.79 29.95
C PHE A 84 -5.77 -19.52 30.76
N THR A 85 -4.69 -18.83 31.17
CA THR A 85 -3.65 -19.41 32.04
C THR A 85 -4.04 -19.31 33.51
N GLU A 86 -3.61 -20.28 34.33
CA GLU A 86 -3.81 -20.23 35.79
C GLU A 86 -3.21 -18.96 36.42
N ARG A 87 -2.10 -18.45 35.87
CA ARG A 87 -1.48 -17.17 36.26
C ARG A 87 -2.46 -15.97 36.19
N PHE A 88 -3.55 -16.08 35.42
CA PHE A 88 -4.60 -15.05 35.33
C PHE A 88 -5.53 -14.99 36.54
N THR A 89 -5.64 -16.04 37.36
CA THR A 89 -6.38 -15.98 38.63
C THR A 89 -5.59 -15.29 39.73
N ASP A 90 -4.26 -15.33 39.65
CA ASP A 90 -3.34 -14.73 40.64
C ASP A 90 -3.08 -13.24 40.39
N LEU A 91 -3.51 -12.72 39.23
CA LEU A 91 -3.34 -11.33 38.83
C LEU A 91 -4.20 -10.37 39.68
N GLY A 92 -3.54 -9.38 40.29
CA GLY A 92 -4.20 -8.36 41.10
C GLY A 92 -5.26 -7.55 40.32
N PRO A 93 -6.25 -6.95 41.01
CA PRO A 93 -7.38 -6.29 40.36
C PRO A 93 -6.97 -5.11 39.46
N MET A 94 -5.90 -4.39 39.81
CA MET A 94 -5.36 -3.31 38.96
C MET A 94 -4.79 -3.84 37.64
N ASP A 95 -4.04 -4.94 37.70
CA ASP A 95 -3.38 -5.53 36.53
C ASP A 95 -4.39 -6.24 35.62
N ARG A 96 -5.44 -6.86 36.19
CA ARG A 96 -6.60 -7.36 35.45
C ARG A 96 -7.35 -6.24 34.72
N ASN A 97 -7.51 -5.06 35.32
CA ASN A 97 -8.11 -3.92 34.63
C ASN A 97 -7.22 -3.40 33.49
N ILE A 98 -5.91 -3.30 33.70
CA ILE A 98 -4.95 -2.95 32.63
C ILE A 98 -5.02 -3.99 31.49
N TYR A 99 -5.09 -5.28 31.81
CA TYR A 99 -5.25 -6.36 30.83
C TYR A 99 -6.48 -6.14 29.94
N VAL A 100 -7.66 -5.96 30.54
CA VAL A 100 -8.92 -5.78 29.80
C VAL A 100 -8.86 -4.54 28.90
N VAL A 101 -8.36 -3.42 29.41
CA VAL A 101 -8.15 -2.20 28.62
C VAL A 101 -7.20 -2.45 27.44
N THR A 102 -6.12 -3.21 27.66
CA THR A 102 -5.15 -3.54 26.60
C THR A 102 -5.78 -4.42 25.50
N VAL A 103 -6.56 -5.44 25.87
CA VAL A 103 -7.27 -6.29 24.90
C VAL A 103 -8.29 -5.49 24.10
N VAL A 104 -9.05 -4.60 24.73
CA VAL A 104 -10.02 -3.73 24.05
C VAL A 104 -9.31 -2.77 23.09
N LEU A 105 -8.21 -2.13 23.51
CA LEU A 105 -7.39 -1.28 22.65
C LEU A 105 -6.83 -2.06 21.45
N GLY A 106 -6.30 -3.26 21.67
CA GLY A 106 -5.74 -4.11 20.61
C GLY A 106 -6.80 -4.59 19.61
N SER A 107 -7.99 -4.91 20.09
CA SER A 107 -9.14 -5.25 19.23
C SER A 107 -9.60 -4.05 18.41
N ALA A 108 -9.72 -2.86 19.03
CA ALA A 108 -10.09 -1.62 18.35
C ALA A 108 -9.05 -1.20 17.30
N ALA A 109 -7.75 -1.28 17.64
CA ALA A 109 -6.65 -1.05 16.72
C ALA A 109 -6.71 -2.02 15.52
N THR A 110 -6.90 -3.31 15.77
CA THR A 110 -7.01 -4.34 14.72
C THR A 110 -8.18 -4.05 13.77
N GLY A 111 -9.38 -3.78 14.31
CA GLY A 111 -10.54 -3.42 13.49
C GLY A 111 -10.32 -2.14 12.67
N THR A 112 -9.68 -1.13 13.27
CA THR A 112 -9.40 0.15 12.61
C THR A 112 -8.34 0.01 11.50
N LEU A 113 -7.30 -0.82 11.70
CA LEU A 113 -6.26 -1.09 10.69
C LEU A 113 -6.75 -1.96 9.53
N ILE A 114 -7.79 -2.78 9.74
CA ILE A 114 -8.46 -3.55 8.67
C ILE A 114 -9.38 -2.67 7.82
N ALA A 115 -9.94 -1.59 8.40
CA ALA A 115 -10.95 -0.74 7.75
C ALA A 115 -10.51 -0.10 6.41
N PRO A 116 -9.25 0.35 6.19
CA PRO A 116 -8.78 0.84 4.89
C PRO A 116 -8.88 -0.20 3.76
N VAL A 117 -8.62 -1.48 4.06
CA VAL A 117 -8.73 -2.60 3.09
C VAL A 117 -10.20 -2.84 2.74
N ALA A 118 -11.09 -2.80 3.73
CA ALA A 118 -12.53 -2.90 3.51
C ALA A 118 -13.06 -1.72 2.67
N LEU A 119 -12.69 -0.48 3.02
CA LEU A 119 -13.07 0.73 2.27
C LEU A 119 -12.64 0.68 0.81
N HIS A 120 -11.40 0.25 0.54
CA HIS A 120 -10.91 0.07 -0.84
C HIS A 120 -11.77 -0.95 -1.62
N ARG A 121 -12.06 -2.11 -1.02
CA ARG A 121 -12.91 -3.15 -1.63
C ARG A 121 -14.37 -2.71 -1.85
N PHE A 122 -14.93 -1.86 -0.99
CA PHE A 122 -16.28 -1.32 -1.19
C PHE A 122 -16.35 -0.21 -2.24
N VAL A 123 -15.26 0.54 -2.44
CA VAL A 123 -15.26 1.76 -3.28
C VAL A 123 -14.67 1.52 -4.67
N THR A 124 -13.92 0.45 -4.90
CA THR A 124 -13.42 0.08 -6.25
C THR A 124 -14.53 -0.15 -7.29
N GLY A 125 -15.79 -0.37 -6.87
CA GLY A 125 -16.96 -0.45 -7.76
C GLY A 125 -17.73 0.85 -8.03
N HIS A 126 -17.47 1.94 -7.29
CA HIS A 126 -18.25 3.19 -7.38
C HIS A 126 -17.33 4.41 -7.50
N ARG A 127 -17.67 5.37 -8.38
CA ARG A 127 -16.82 6.55 -8.68
C ARG A 127 -16.27 7.21 -7.40
N MET A 128 -14.97 7.04 -7.17
CA MET A 128 -14.26 7.50 -5.96
C MET A 128 -14.58 8.98 -5.66
N LYS A 129 -15.25 9.23 -4.53
CA LYS A 129 -15.35 10.58 -3.96
C LYS A 129 -14.07 10.89 -3.18
N PRO A 130 -13.48 12.09 -3.27
CA PRO A 130 -12.27 12.46 -2.51
C PRO A 130 -12.39 12.22 -1.01
N GLN A 131 -13.59 12.37 -0.46
CA GLN A 131 -13.94 12.15 0.95
C GLN A 131 -13.56 10.74 1.46
N THR A 132 -13.64 9.70 0.62
CA THR A 132 -13.29 8.33 1.02
C THR A 132 -11.84 8.19 1.43
N VAL A 133 -10.93 8.84 0.67
CA VAL A 133 -9.48 8.78 0.91
C VAL A 133 -9.14 9.44 2.25
N GLU A 134 -9.83 10.52 2.58
CA GLU A 134 -9.63 11.24 3.84
C GLU A 134 -10.11 10.42 5.05
N TRP A 135 -11.26 9.74 4.95
CA TRP A 135 -11.73 8.80 5.98
C TRP A 135 -10.75 7.64 6.17
N ALA A 136 -10.26 7.05 5.08
CA ALA A 136 -9.32 5.93 5.14
C ALA A 136 -7.97 6.36 5.76
N ALA A 137 -7.47 7.56 5.45
CA ALA A 137 -6.28 8.14 6.09
C ALA A 137 -6.48 8.40 7.60
N ARG A 138 -7.64 8.95 7.99
CA ARG A 138 -7.99 9.15 9.41
C ARG A 138 -8.03 7.82 10.17
N LEU A 139 -8.64 6.78 9.58
CA LEU A 139 -8.68 5.44 10.16
C LEU A 139 -7.27 4.86 10.34
N THR A 140 -6.39 4.93 9.34
CA THR A 140 -5.00 4.45 9.48
C THR A 140 -4.27 5.15 10.63
N ILE A 141 -4.43 6.48 10.78
CA ILE A 141 -3.82 7.25 11.89
C ILE A 141 -4.43 6.82 13.24
N THR A 142 -5.76 6.68 13.34
CA THR A 142 -6.44 6.24 14.56
C THR A 142 -6.00 4.83 14.95
N GLY A 143 -5.90 3.90 13.99
CA GLY A 143 -5.41 2.54 14.22
C GLY A 143 -3.97 2.50 14.71
N LEU A 144 -3.09 3.37 14.18
CA LEU A 144 -1.70 3.51 14.63
C LEU A 144 -1.61 4.06 16.06
N VAL A 145 -2.44 5.05 16.43
CA VAL A 145 -2.52 5.57 17.81
C VAL A 145 -3.01 4.48 18.77
N LEU A 146 -4.09 3.78 18.44
CA LEU A 146 -4.62 2.69 19.26
C LEU A 146 -3.61 1.55 19.42
N LEU A 147 -2.85 1.23 18.36
CA LEU A 147 -1.76 0.25 18.42
C LEU A 147 -0.64 0.70 19.37
N LEU A 148 -0.20 1.96 19.32
CA LEU A 148 0.82 2.49 20.24
C LEU A 148 0.34 2.38 21.70
N CYS A 149 -0.91 2.77 21.98
CA CYS A 149 -1.52 2.60 23.29
C CYS A 149 -1.56 1.12 23.71
N THR A 150 -1.96 0.21 22.81
CA THR A 150 -2.00 -1.24 23.06
C THR A 150 -0.62 -1.78 23.46
N VAL A 151 0.42 -1.50 22.66
CA VAL A 151 1.79 -1.97 22.93
C VAL A 151 2.30 -1.40 24.25
N THR A 152 2.01 -0.13 24.54
CA THR A 152 2.42 0.53 25.80
C THR A 152 1.74 -0.12 27.01
N CYS A 153 0.43 -0.37 26.96
CA CYS A 153 -0.31 -1.01 28.04
C CYS A 153 0.09 -2.49 28.22
N ALA A 154 0.38 -3.21 27.12
CA ALA A 154 0.91 -4.58 27.17
C ALA A 154 2.28 -4.65 27.84
N LEU A 155 3.20 -3.73 27.48
CA LEU A 155 4.51 -3.60 28.12
C LEU A 155 4.40 -3.23 29.60
N LEU A 156 3.51 -2.29 29.96
CA LEU A 156 3.24 -1.93 31.35
C LEU A 156 2.73 -3.12 32.16
N LEU A 157 1.81 -3.92 31.61
CA LEU A 157 1.31 -5.12 32.26
C LEU A 157 2.43 -6.14 32.46
N ILE A 158 3.21 -6.47 31.43
CA ILE A 158 4.32 -7.42 31.53
C ILE A 158 5.36 -6.94 32.55
N LEU A 159 5.74 -5.66 32.51
CA LEU A 159 6.72 -5.10 33.45
C LEU A 159 6.19 -5.06 34.89
N ARG A 160 4.88 -4.85 35.11
CA ARG A 160 4.27 -4.93 36.46
C ARG A 160 4.14 -6.36 36.99
N VAL A 161 4.02 -7.36 36.10
CA VAL A 161 3.99 -8.79 36.47
C VAL A 161 5.41 -9.36 36.70
N VAL A 162 6.43 -8.77 36.11
CA VAL A 162 7.84 -9.22 36.20
C VAL A 162 8.68 -8.41 37.19
N LEU A 163 8.37 -7.13 37.41
CA LEU A 163 9.04 -6.27 38.40
C LEU A 163 8.04 -5.89 39.50
N ASP A 164 8.26 -6.41 40.71
CA ASP A 164 7.51 -6.04 41.93
C ASP A 164 7.72 -4.57 42.39
N ASN A 165 8.53 -3.80 41.66
CA ASN A 165 8.97 -2.45 42.01
C ASN A 165 8.44 -1.37 41.06
N GLY A 166 8.26 -0.15 41.59
CA GLY A 166 7.81 1.03 40.83
C GLY A 166 8.69 1.46 39.64
N MET A 167 9.84 0.82 39.40
CA MET A 167 10.67 1.01 38.21
C MET A 167 9.93 0.73 36.89
N ALA A 168 8.90 -0.13 36.90
CA ALA A 168 8.07 -0.40 35.72
C ALA A 168 7.54 0.88 35.06
N TRP A 169 7.12 1.88 35.85
CA TRP A 169 6.62 3.16 35.33
C TRP A 169 7.66 3.98 34.57
N TRP A 170 8.91 4.00 35.04
CA TRP A 170 10.00 4.72 34.38
C TRP A 170 10.39 4.06 33.05
N ILE A 171 10.49 2.73 33.02
CA ILE A 171 10.80 1.97 31.80
C ILE A 171 9.69 2.15 30.77
N VAL A 172 8.42 2.05 31.19
CA VAL A 172 7.26 2.29 30.31
C VAL A 172 7.23 3.74 29.80
N GLY A 173 7.52 4.72 30.65
CA GLY A 173 7.59 6.13 30.24
C GLY A 173 8.67 6.39 29.19
N ALA A 174 9.86 5.80 29.37
CA ALA A 174 10.96 5.88 28.41
C ALA A 174 10.61 5.18 27.08
N LEU A 175 10.04 3.97 27.12
CA LEU A 175 9.60 3.24 25.93
C LEU A 175 8.45 3.95 25.20
N PHE A 176 7.48 4.50 25.92
CA PHE A 176 6.41 5.32 25.35
C PHE A 176 6.97 6.55 24.63
N MET A 177 7.89 7.28 25.27
CA MET A 177 8.55 8.44 24.65
C MET A 177 9.33 8.03 23.40
N TRP A 178 10.01 6.88 23.43
CA TRP A 178 10.70 6.30 22.27
C TRP A 178 9.72 5.94 21.14
N PHE A 179 8.59 5.27 21.42
CA PHE A 179 7.56 4.98 20.42
C PHE A 179 6.96 6.25 19.83
N VAL A 180 6.63 7.25 20.64
CA VAL A 180 6.11 8.53 20.15
C VAL A 180 7.15 9.25 19.27
N GLY A 181 8.43 9.22 19.66
CA GLY A 181 9.53 9.71 18.81
C GLY A 181 9.63 8.97 17.48
N ALA A 182 9.72 7.64 17.52
CA ALA A 182 9.87 6.80 16.34
C ALA A 182 8.65 6.86 15.40
N TRP A 183 7.43 7.01 15.92
CA TRP A 183 6.19 6.92 15.13
C TRP A 183 5.58 8.27 14.75
N PHE A 184 5.91 9.36 15.48
CA PHE A 184 5.37 10.69 15.19
C PHE A 184 6.45 11.71 14.84
N LEU A 185 7.60 11.74 15.53
CA LEU A 185 8.69 12.67 15.17
C LEU A 185 9.32 12.31 13.82
N LEU A 186 9.61 11.03 13.54
CA LEU A 186 10.16 10.61 12.24
C LEU A 186 9.29 11.02 11.04
N PRO A 187 7.99 10.66 10.95
CA PRO A 187 7.14 11.07 9.83
C PRO A 187 6.75 12.57 9.87
N ALA A 188 6.85 13.26 11.01
CA ALA A 188 6.74 14.72 11.05
C ALA A 188 8.01 15.40 10.50
N TRP A 189 9.18 14.86 10.77
CA TRP A 189 10.47 15.35 10.27
C TRP A 189 10.63 15.07 8.78
N ALA A 190 10.35 13.86 8.32
CA ALA A 190 10.34 13.50 6.90
C ALA A 190 9.41 14.40 6.08
N ARG A 191 8.21 14.70 6.60
CA ARG A 191 7.28 15.67 5.98
C ARG A 191 7.82 17.11 5.90
N ARG A 192 8.74 17.52 6.78
CA ARG A 192 9.38 18.85 6.73
C ARG A 192 10.62 18.89 5.83
N VAL A 193 11.34 17.76 5.66
CA VAL A 193 12.58 17.68 4.87
C VAL A 193 12.32 17.37 3.39
N GLY A 194 11.15 16.84 3.05
CA GLY A 194 10.73 16.48 1.68
C GLY A 194 10.85 17.52 0.54
N PRO A 195 10.98 18.85 0.75
CA PRO A 195 11.14 19.78 -0.38
C PRO A 195 12.51 19.78 -1.07
N ARG A 196 13.60 19.35 -0.42
CA ARG A 196 14.97 19.68 -0.87
C ARG A 196 15.64 18.72 -1.87
N GLN A 197 15.07 17.54 -2.12
CA GLN A 197 15.75 16.53 -2.94
C GLN A 197 15.60 16.78 -4.45
N LYS A 198 14.44 17.28 -4.89
CA LYS A 198 14.18 17.65 -6.30
C LYS A 198 15.09 18.77 -6.82
N GLU A 199 15.60 19.61 -5.93
CA GLU A 199 16.47 20.74 -6.29
C GLU A 199 17.91 20.29 -6.56
N ARG A 200 18.36 19.16 -5.97
CA ARG A 200 19.70 18.60 -6.23
C ARG A 200 19.75 17.80 -7.53
N GLU A 201 18.78 16.92 -7.76
CA GLU A 201 18.67 16.14 -9.00
C GLU A 201 18.53 17.05 -10.24
N GLY A 202 17.81 18.18 -10.10
CA GLY A 202 17.67 19.19 -11.15
C GLY A 202 18.91 20.07 -11.40
N LEU A 203 19.91 20.03 -10.51
CA LEU A 203 21.21 20.69 -10.71
C LEU A 203 22.24 19.73 -11.33
N GLU A 204 22.22 18.44 -10.95
CA GLU A 204 23.11 17.42 -11.54
C GLU A 204 22.75 17.10 -12.99
N GLN A 205 21.46 17.14 -13.39
CA GLN A 205 21.04 17.04 -14.80
C GLN A 205 21.30 18.31 -15.64
N ARG A 206 21.90 19.35 -15.04
CA ARG A 206 22.14 20.66 -15.67
C ARG A 206 23.63 21.04 -15.69
N SER A 207 24.48 20.11 -15.26
CA SER A 207 25.94 20.14 -15.30
C SER A 207 26.49 19.23 -16.39
#